data_AF-A0A3M1Y6W8-F1
#
_entry.id   AF-A0A3M1Y6W8-F1
#
_cell.length_a   1.000
_cell.length_b   1.000
_cell.length_c   1.000
_cell.angle_alpha   90.00
_cell.angle_beta   90.00
_cell.angle_gamma   90.00
#
_symmetry.space_group_name_H-M   'P 1'
#
loop_
_entity.id
_entity.type
_entity.pdbx_description
1 polymer ?
#
loop_
_entity_poly.entity_id
_entity_poly.type
_entity_poly.pdbx_seq_one_letter_code
_entity_poly.pdbx_strand_id
1 'polypeptide(L)'
;MTAATTTYDINKIAEALGDDAEYFLNHTSQTIPKESLYLPSPSFVDDVYTQTDRNPQVLRSLQQMFNHGRLAGTGYLSILPVDQGIEHSAGASFAPNPAYFDPENIVKLAIEGGCNAVASTFGVLGAVARKYAHKIPFMVKINHNELLTYPNKYDQIMFGTIKQAWDMGAVAVGATVYFGSPESTRQIIEVSEAFAYA
;
A
#
# COMPACT_ATOMS: atom_id res chain seq x y z
N MET A 1 13.41 -1.10 -26.15
CA MET A 1 12.03 -0.87 -26.59
C MET A 1 11.42 0.16 -25.67
N THR A 2 11.17 1.36 -26.17
CA THR A 2 10.46 2.42 -25.44
C THR A 2 9.03 1.96 -25.22
N ALA A 3 8.67 1.63 -23.97
CA ALA A 3 7.27 1.41 -23.61
C ALA A 3 6.48 2.66 -24.05
N ALA A 4 5.49 2.46 -24.91
CA ALA A 4 4.62 3.55 -25.33
C ALA A 4 3.96 4.11 -24.08
N THR A 5 4.28 5.36 -23.76
CA THR A 5 3.62 6.12 -22.69
C THR A 5 2.20 6.46 -23.17
N THR A 6 1.34 5.46 -23.26
CA THR A 6 -0.09 5.68 -23.48
C THR A 6 -0.68 6.06 -22.12
N THR A 7 -0.42 7.30 -21.68
CA THR A 7 -1.35 7.94 -20.77
C THR A 7 -2.65 8.09 -21.55
N TYR A 8 -3.67 7.32 -21.18
CA TYR A 8 -5.00 7.52 -21.71
C TYR A 8 -5.45 8.91 -21.28
N ASP A 9 -5.50 9.84 -22.22
CA ASP A 9 -6.27 11.06 -22.02
C ASP A 9 -7.76 10.71 -22.00
N ILE A 10 -8.60 11.63 -21.51
CA ILE A 10 -10.03 11.36 -21.36
C ILE A 10 -10.71 10.98 -22.68
N ASN A 11 -10.16 11.39 -23.83
CA ASN A 11 -10.69 11.06 -25.15
C ASN A 11 -10.46 9.58 -25.48
N LYS A 12 -9.29 9.02 -25.18
CA LYS A 12 -9.04 7.59 -25.37
C LYS A 12 -9.86 6.72 -24.43
N ILE A 13 -10.16 7.22 -23.23
CA ILE A 13 -11.07 6.54 -22.30
C ILE A 13 -12.49 6.53 -22.90
N ALA A 14 -12.96 7.68 -23.40
CA ALA A 14 -14.25 7.77 -24.07
C ALA A 14 -14.34 6.86 -25.30
N GLU A 15 -13.29 6.79 -26.12
CA GLU A 15 -13.22 5.86 -27.27
C GLU A 15 -13.36 4.40 -26.84
N ALA A 16 -12.66 4.00 -25.77
CA ALA A 16 -12.74 2.63 -25.24
C ALA A 16 -14.11 2.29 -24.65
N LEU A 17 -14.81 3.28 -24.09
CA LEU A 17 -16.16 3.13 -23.54
C LEU A 17 -17.25 3.16 -24.62
N GLY A 18 -16.97 3.72 -25.80
CA GLY A 18 -17.92 3.81 -26.91
C GLY A 18 -19.23 4.50 -26.50
N ASP A 19 -20.35 3.84 -26.78
CA ASP A 19 -21.69 4.38 -26.50
C ASP A 19 -21.96 4.59 -25.00
N ASP A 20 -21.23 3.90 -24.11
CA ASP A 20 -21.37 4.05 -22.67
C ASP A 20 -20.58 5.24 -22.09
N ALA A 21 -19.77 5.92 -22.91
CA ALA A 21 -18.88 6.98 -22.45
C ALA A 21 -19.64 8.13 -21.78
N GLU A 22 -20.75 8.57 -22.37
CA GLU A 22 -21.56 9.65 -21.81
C GLU A 22 -22.14 9.27 -20.44
N TYR A 23 -22.63 8.03 -20.31
CA TYR A 23 -23.21 7.53 -19.08
C TYR A 23 -22.18 7.47 -17.94
N PHE A 24 -20.98 6.93 -18.19
CA PHE A 24 -19.98 6.74 -17.15
C PHE A 24 -19.17 8.00 -16.84
N LEU A 25 -18.75 8.77 -17.86
CA LEU A 25 -17.83 9.89 -17.65
C LEU A 25 -18.52 11.15 -17.13
N ASN A 26 -19.82 11.32 -17.38
CA ASN A 26 -20.60 12.47 -16.91
C ASN A 26 -21.46 12.15 -15.68
N HIS A 27 -21.43 10.93 -15.16
CA HIS A 27 -22.15 10.59 -13.95
C HIS A 27 -21.70 11.47 -12.77
N THR A 28 -22.65 12.16 -12.16
CA THR A 28 -22.45 12.87 -10.88
C THR A 28 -23.37 12.25 -9.84
N SER A 29 -22.79 11.67 -8.79
CA SER A 29 -23.56 11.16 -7.67
C SER A 29 -24.23 12.30 -6.92
N GLN A 30 -25.55 12.21 -6.73
CA GLN A 30 -26.35 13.20 -5.98
C GLN A 30 -26.69 12.70 -4.57
N THR A 31 -26.20 11.52 -4.17
CA THR A 31 -26.59 10.87 -2.91
C THR A 31 -25.92 11.53 -1.70
N ILE A 32 -24.63 11.85 -1.81
CA ILE A 32 -23.85 12.49 -0.74
C ILE A 32 -23.19 13.74 -1.34
N PRO A 33 -23.49 14.96 -0.83
CA PRO A 33 -22.88 16.19 -1.32
C PRO A 33 -21.35 16.14 -1.18
N LYS A 34 -20.64 16.57 -2.21
CA LYS A 34 -19.17 16.58 -2.25
C LYS A 34 -18.57 17.39 -1.10
N GLU A 35 -19.26 18.45 -0.69
CA GLU A 35 -18.88 19.38 0.37
C GLU A 35 -18.93 18.75 1.76
N SER A 36 -19.58 17.58 1.90
CA SER A 36 -19.61 16.81 3.16
C SER A 36 -18.41 15.87 3.32
N LEU A 37 -17.48 15.85 2.35
CA LEU A 37 -16.34 14.95 2.30
C LEU A 37 -15.02 15.69 2.48
N TYR A 38 -14.09 15.06 3.18
CA TYR A 38 -12.67 15.42 3.09
C TYR A 38 -12.09 14.84 1.81
N LEU A 39 -11.68 15.71 0.88
CA LEU A 39 -11.23 15.29 -0.44
C LEU A 39 -9.71 15.38 -0.56
N PRO A 40 -9.07 14.47 -1.32
CA PRO A 40 -7.68 14.61 -1.75
C PRO A 40 -7.38 16.02 -2.28
N SER A 41 -6.34 16.63 -1.73
CA SER A 41 -5.83 17.94 -2.14
C SER A 41 -4.31 18.02 -1.93
N PRO A 42 -3.62 18.99 -2.54
CA PRO A 42 -2.21 19.24 -2.25
C PRO A 42 -1.91 19.51 -0.78
N SER A 43 -2.88 20.02 -0.03
CA SER A 43 -2.82 20.34 1.41
C SER A 43 -3.47 19.27 2.29
N PHE A 44 -3.73 18.06 1.77
CA PHE A 44 -4.52 17.04 2.49
C PHE A 44 -3.95 16.67 3.87
N VAL A 45 -2.62 16.64 4.02
CA VAL A 45 -1.97 16.40 5.31
C VAL A 45 -2.32 17.51 6.31
N ASP A 46 -2.22 18.77 5.89
CA ASP A 46 -2.48 19.95 6.71
C ASP A 46 -3.97 20.10 7.02
N ASP A 47 -4.84 19.91 6.03
CA ASP A 47 -6.28 20.16 6.17
C ASP A 47 -7.00 19.03 6.90
N VAL A 48 -6.53 17.78 6.79
CA VAL A 48 -7.24 16.59 7.30
C VAL A 48 -6.48 15.91 8.43
N TYR A 49 -5.22 15.53 8.20
CA TYR A 49 -4.50 14.71 9.18
C TYR A 49 -4.08 15.49 10.44
N THR A 50 -3.87 16.80 10.35
CA THR A 50 -3.59 17.62 11.56
C THR A 50 -4.77 17.71 12.53
N GLN A 51 -5.98 17.39 12.08
CA GLN A 51 -7.19 17.37 12.93
C GLN A 51 -7.35 16.07 13.72
N THR A 52 -6.40 15.13 13.58
CA THR A 52 -6.44 13.81 14.22
C THR A 52 -5.45 13.73 15.39
N ASP A 53 -5.39 12.57 16.06
CA ASP A 53 -4.42 12.27 17.11
C ASP A 53 -3.03 11.86 16.58
N ARG A 54 -2.79 11.96 15.26
CA ARG A 54 -1.50 11.59 14.67
C ARG A 54 -0.39 12.53 15.13
N ASN A 55 0.63 11.94 15.73
CA ASN A 55 1.79 12.69 16.21
C ASN A 55 2.60 13.29 15.03
N PRO A 56 3.48 14.27 15.29
CA PRO A 56 4.27 14.91 14.24
C PRO A 56 5.17 13.98 13.41
N GLN A 57 5.61 12.85 13.97
CA GLN A 57 6.41 11.87 13.20
C GLN A 57 5.54 11.14 12.18
N VAL A 58 4.31 10.79 12.55
CA VAL A 58 3.35 10.21 11.60
C VAL A 58 3.00 11.21 10.50
N LEU A 59 2.78 12.49 10.84
CA LEU A 59 2.54 13.54 9.84
C LEU A 59 3.72 13.68 8.85
N ARG A 60 4.97 13.61 9.35
CA ARG A 60 6.16 13.60 8.51
C ARG A 60 6.23 12.38 7.58
N SER A 61 5.86 11.19 8.06
CA SER A 61 5.81 9.98 7.24
C SER A 61 4.72 10.07 6.17
N LEU A 62 3.53 10.54 6.54
CA LEU A 62 2.44 10.78 5.60
C LEU A 62 2.85 11.79 4.53
N GLN A 63 3.49 12.91 4.90
CA GLN A 63 3.96 13.90 3.94
C GLN A 63 4.97 13.31 2.96
N GLN A 64 5.91 12.47 3.43
CA GLN A 64 6.85 11.77 2.55
C GLN A 64 6.14 10.89 1.53
N MET A 65 5.11 10.16 1.95
CA MET A 65 4.32 9.32 1.05
C MET A 65 3.48 10.15 0.06
N PHE A 66 2.73 11.16 0.53
CA PHE A 66 1.90 12.01 -0.33
C PHE A 66 2.70 12.87 -1.32
N ASN A 67 3.99 13.11 -1.07
CA ASN A 67 4.88 13.87 -1.96
C ASN A 67 5.83 13.01 -2.80
N HIS A 68 5.64 11.70 -2.84
CA HIS A 68 6.44 10.80 -3.66
C HIS A 68 5.68 10.27 -4.88
N GLY A 69 6.39 9.90 -5.94
CA GLY A 69 5.79 9.26 -7.12
C GLY A 69 4.99 10.20 -8.03
N ARG A 70 4.23 9.60 -8.95
CA ARG A 70 3.45 10.30 -10.00
C ARG A 70 2.31 11.14 -9.43
N LEU A 71 1.75 10.73 -8.29
CA LEU A 71 0.64 11.42 -7.61
C LEU A 71 1.11 12.41 -6.54
N ALA A 72 2.41 12.70 -6.48
CA ALA A 72 2.99 13.63 -5.52
C ALA A 72 2.25 14.98 -5.52
N GLY A 73 1.83 15.45 -4.33
CA GLY A 73 1.18 16.74 -4.16
C GLY A 73 -0.25 16.83 -4.72
N THR A 74 -0.85 15.71 -5.14
CA THR A 74 -2.27 15.69 -5.59
C THR A 74 -3.24 15.41 -4.45
N GLY A 75 -2.74 14.90 -3.31
CA GLY A 75 -3.55 14.34 -2.22
C GLY A 75 -4.01 12.91 -2.45
N TYR A 76 -3.80 12.34 -3.64
CA TYR A 76 -4.02 10.93 -3.91
C TYR A 76 -2.78 10.10 -3.58
N LEU A 77 -2.99 8.84 -3.21
CA LEU A 77 -1.93 7.91 -2.84
C LEU A 77 -2.04 6.62 -3.66
N SER A 78 -0.95 6.25 -4.33
CA SER A 78 -0.77 4.98 -5.03
C SER A 78 0.31 4.17 -4.33
N ILE A 79 -0.09 3.05 -3.74
CA ILE A 79 0.84 2.09 -3.10
C ILE A 79 0.84 0.84 -3.96
N LEU A 80 2.01 0.25 -4.23
CA LEU A 80 2.09 -1.08 -4.83
C LEU A 80 2.13 -2.14 -3.71
N PRO A 81 1.06 -2.91 -3.46
CA PRO A 81 1.04 -3.93 -2.42
C PRO A 81 1.42 -5.29 -3.00
N VAL A 82 2.56 -5.83 -2.56
CA VAL A 82 3.04 -7.16 -2.95
C VAL A 82 3.50 -7.94 -1.72
N ASP A 83 2.56 -8.48 -0.95
CA ASP A 83 2.80 -9.37 0.18
C ASP A 83 2.32 -10.82 -0.08
N GLN A 84 1.74 -11.09 -1.26
CA GLN A 84 1.14 -12.39 -1.59
C GLN A 84 2.10 -13.59 -1.51
N GLY A 85 3.41 -13.34 -1.61
CA GLY A 85 4.42 -14.40 -1.53
C GLY A 85 4.37 -15.21 -0.23
N ILE A 86 3.96 -14.58 0.89
CA ILE A 86 3.74 -15.28 2.16
C ILE A 86 2.26 -15.62 2.37
N GLU A 87 1.34 -14.76 1.93
CA GLU A 87 -0.12 -14.91 2.11
C GLU A 87 -0.73 -16.02 1.23
N HIS A 88 -0.07 -16.41 0.13
CA HIS A 88 -0.55 -17.43 -0.80
C HIS A 88 0.54 -18.43 -1.24
N SER A 89 1.73 -18.37 -0.64
CA SER A 89 2.98 -18.99 -1.12
C SER A 89 3.58 -18.33 -2.36
N ALA A 90 4.92 -18.25 -2.37
CA ALA A 90 5.69 -17.69 -3.47
C ALA A 90 5.53 -18.50 -4.76
N GLY A 91 5.36 -19.83 -4.64
CA GLY A 91 5.08 -20.71 -5.77
C GLY A 91 3.79 -20.32 -6.51
N ALA A 92 2.68 -20.15 -5.79
CA ALA A 92 1.42 -19.77 -6.42
C ALA A 92 1.46 -18.34 -6.97
N SER A 93 2.14 -17.44 -6.28
CA SER A 93 2.12 -16.00 -6.59
C SER A 93 3.08 -15.59 -7.70
N PHE A 94 4.26 -16.20 -7.78
CA PHE A 94 5.36 -15.74 -8.63
C PHE A 94 5.76 -16.76 -9.70
N ALA A 95 5.24 -17.99 -9.69
CA ALA A 95 5.50 -18.93 -10.80
C ALA A 95 5.08 -18.40 -12.18
N PRO A 96 3.96 -17.66 -12.35
CA PRO A 96 3.61 -17.09 -13.66
C PRO A 96 4.62 -16.07 -14.19
N ASN A 97 5.32 -15.37 -13.29
CA ASN A 97 6.41 -14.48 -13.66
C ASN A 97 7.57 -14.60 -12.65
N PRO A 98 8.51 -15.54 -12.92
CA PRO A 98 9.56 -15.89 -11.95
C PRO A 98 10.51 -14.75 -11.57
N ALA A 99 10.53 -13.64 -12.32
CA ALA A 99 11.34 -12.47 -11.95
C ALA A 99 10.95 -11.92 -10.56
N TYR A 100 9.69 -12.08 -10.14
CA TYR A 100 9.22 -11.57 -8.85
C TYR A 100 9.54 -12.47 -7.65
N PHE A 101 10.23 -13.60 -7.85
CA PHE A 101 10.90 -14.27 -6.74
C PHE A 101 12.06 -13.44 -6.18
N ASP A 102 12.65 -12.54 -6.97
CA ASP A 102 13.62 -11.56 -6.49
C ASP A 102 12.89 -10.32 -5.93
N PRO A 103 13.01 -10.04 -4.61
CA PRO A 103 12.44 -8.87 -3.96
C PRO A 103 12.74 -7.53 -4.66
N GLU A 104 13.90 -7.41 -5.31
CA GLU A 104 14.31 -6.17 -5.97
C GLU A 104 13.35 -5.78 -7.09
N ASN A 105 12.77 -6.76 -7.80
CA ASN A 105 11.89 -6.49 -8.93
C ASN A 105 10.53 -5.93 -8.49
N ILE A 106 10.09 -6.22 -7.27
CA ILE A 106 8.90 -5.61 -6.66
C ILE A 106 9.13 -4.10 -6.48
N VAL A 107 10.26 -3.72 -5.92
CA VAL A 107 10.59 -2.31 -5.67
C VAL A 107 10.86 -1.56 -6.96
N LYS A 108 11.53 -2.18 -7.94
CA LYS A 108 11.69 -1.61 -9.28
C LYS A 108 10.35 -1.35 -9.95
N LEU A 109 9.42 -2.29 -9.87
CA LEU A 109 8.07 -2.13 -10.42
C LEU A 109 7.35 -0.93 -9.78
N ALA A 110 7.44 -0.77 -8.45
CA ALA A 110 6.83 0.37 -7.77
C ALA A 110 7.40 1.72 -8.24
N ILE A 111 8.73 1.79 -8.40
CA ILE A 111 9.42 2.99 -8.87
C ILE A 111 9.04 3.29 -10.34
N GLU A 112 9.08 2.28 -11.21
CA GLU A 112 8.71 2.42 -12.63
C GLU A 112 7.22 2.80 -12.79
N GLY A 113 6.36 2.21 -11.96
CA GLY A 113 4.94 2.53 -11.87
C GLY A 113 4.66 3.95 -11.37
N GLY A 114 5.66 4.63 -10.80
CA GLY A 114 5.51 5.95 -10.19
C GLY A 114 4.65 5.92 -8.94
N CYS A 115 4.68 4.84 -8.16
CA CYS A 115 3.94 4.72 -6.92
C CYS A 115 4.48 5.68 -5.86
N ASN A 116 3.61 6.12 -4.95
CA ASN A 116 3.97 6.88 -3.76
C ASN A 116 4.74 6.03 -2.74
N ALA A 117 4.44 4.73 -2.68
CA ALA A 117 5.09 3.80 -1.77
C ALA A 117 5.04 2.36 -2.30
N VAL A 118 5.86 1.49 -1.72
CA VAL A 118 5.78 0.03 -1.91
C VAL A 118 5.43 -0.62 -0.58
N ALA A 119 4.46 -1.54 -0.59
CA ALA A 119 4.09 -2.34 0.56
C ALA A 119 4.45 -3.81 0.32
N SER A 120 5.17 -4.41 1.26
CA SER A 120 5.50 -5.84 1.23
C SER A 120 5.91 -6.34 2.62
N THR A 121 6.15 -7.64 2.73
CA THR A 121 6.52 -8.29 3.99
C THR A 121 7.85 -7.78 4.53
N PHE A 122 8.02 -7.91 5.85
CA PHE A 122 9.26 -7.60 6.55
C PHE A 122 10.51 -8.19 5.86
N GLY A 123 10.47 -9.47 5.46
CA GLY A 123 11.61 -10.16 4.84
C GLY A 123 11.92 -9.63 3.43
N VAL A 124 10.90 -9.39 2.62
CA VAL A 124 11.04 -8.90 1.23
C VAL A 124 11.64 -7.50 1.22
N LEU A 125 11.07 -6.55 1.98
CA LEU A 125 11.61 -5.20 2.04
C LEU A 125 12.98 -5.16 2.74
N GLY A 126 13.15 -5.94 3.80
CA GLY A 126 14.42 -6.05 4.53
C GLY A 126 15.60 -6.49 3.64
N ALA A 127 15.36 -7.40 2.68
CA ALA A 127 16.39 -7.89 1.76
C ALA A 127 16.99 -6.79 0.87
N VAL A 128 16.23 -5.71 0.61
CA VAL A 128 16.61 -4.66 -0.35
C VAL A 128 16.64 -3.24 0.26
N ALA A 129 16.34 -3.11 1.56
CA ALA A 129 16.16 -1.84 2.24
C ALA A 129 17.34 -0.87 2.10
N ARG A 130 18.58 -1.35 2.34
CA ARG A 130 19.79 -0.51 2.23
C ARG A 130 19.95 0.14 0.85
N LYS A 131 19.42 -0.50 -0.20
CA LYS A 131 19.52 -0.03 -1.59
C LYS A 131 18.39 0.91 -2.00
N TYR A 132 17.22 0.84 -1.33
CA TYR A 132 15.99 1.48 -1.82
C TYR A 132 15.15 2.25 -0.81
N ALA A 133 15.30 2.06 0.50
CA ALA A 133 14.45 2.75 1.50
C ALA A 133 14.57 4.30 1.42
N HIS A 134 15.69 4.81 0.92
CA HIS A 134 15.92 6.24 0.67
C HIS A 134 15.49 6.72 -0.73
N LYS A 135 14.89 5.84 -1.54
CA LYS A 135 14.48 6.12 -2.94
C LYS A 135 12.98 6.05 -3.13
N ILE A 136 12.28 5.22 -2.37
CA ILE A 136 10.82 5.11 -2.36
C ILE A 136 10.35 4.77 -0.94
N PRO A 137 9.29 5.41 -0.42
CA PRO A 137 8.70 5.07 0.87
C PRO A 137 8.32 3.59 0.98
N PHE A 138 8.78 2.97 2.07
CA PHE A 138 8.45 1.58 2.41
C PHE A 138 7.30 1.54 3.43
N MET A 139 6.31 0.69 3.16
CA MET A 139 5.25 0.29 4.08
C MET A 139 5.41 -1.20 4.42
N VAL A 140 5.88 -1.51 5.62
CA VAL A 140 6.21 -2.90 6.00
C VAL A 140 4.99 -3.61 6.56
N LYS A 141 4.60 -4.73 5.94
CA LYS A 141 3.59 -5.63 6.47
C LYS A 141 4.19 -6.49 7.60
N ILE A 142 3.68 -6.33 8.82
CA ILE A 142 4.28 -6.90 10.05
C ILE A 142 3.68 -8.24 10.49
N ASN A 143 2.53 -8.62 9.95
CA ASN A 143 1.92 -9.94 10.14
C ASN A 143 1.64 -10.63 8.81
N HIS A 144 1.32 -11.93 8.83
CA HIS A 144 0.86 -12.65 7.64
C HIS A 144 -0.07 -13.80 8.00
N ASN A 145 -0.79 -14.30 6.99
CA ASN A 145 -1.54 -15.54 7.12
C ASN A 145 -0.63 -16.76 7.27
N GLU A 146 -0.82 -17.54 8.32
CA GLU A 146 -0.05 -18.75 8.60
C GLU A 146 -0.51 -19.94 7.75
N LEU A 147 0.08 -20.07 6.55
CA LEU A 147 -0.20 -21.16 5.60
C LEU A 147 0.89 -22.23 5.51
N LEU A 148 1.92 -22.17 6.36
CA LEU A 148 3.08 -23.07 6.29
C LEU A 148 2.91 -24.36 7.11
N THR A 149 1.73 -24.54 7.71
CA THR A 149 1.36 -25.71 8.53
C THR A 149 0.39 -26.62 7.77
N TYR A 150 0.51 -27.95 7.92
CA TYR A 150 -0.48 -28.93 7.43
C TYR A 150 -1.23 -29.61 8.60
N PRO A 151 -2.57 -29.66 8.60
CA PRO A 151 -3.47 -29.02 7.64
C PRO A 151 -3.38 -27.48 7.72
N ASN A 152 -3.68 -26.82 6.61
CA ASN A 152 -3.60 -25.35 6.51
C ASN A 152 -4.42 -24.68 7.61
N LYS A 153 -3.82 -23.65 8.20
CA LYS A 153 -4.50 -22.74 9.13
C LYS A 153 -4.70 -21.39 8.43
N TYR A 154 -5.64 -20.62 8.94
CA TYR A 154 -5.92 -19.29 8.43
C TYR A 154 -5.92 -18.32 9.61
N ASP A 155 -4.72 -17.87 9.97
CA ASP A 155 -4.50 -17.03 11.12
C ASP A 155 -3.44 -15.98 10.83
N GLN A 156 -3.73 -14.71 11.14
CA GLN A 156 -2.75 -13.65 11.03
C GLN A 156 -1.85 -13.66 12.27
N ILE A 157 -0.57 -13.93 12.04
CA ILE A 157 0.45 -13.97 13.09
C ILE A 157 1.52 -12.92 12.85
N MET A 158 2.02 -12.32 13.94
CA MET A 158 3.12 -11.35 13.86
C MET A 158 4.41 -12.04 13.41
N PHE A 159 5.07 -11.43 12.43
CA PHE A 159 6.30 -11.94 11.82
C PHE A 159 7.44 -10.90 11.80
N GLY A 160 7.10 -9.62 11.82
CA GLY A 160 8.04 -8.52 11.98
C GLY A 160 7.70 -7.67 13.20
N THR A 161 8.69 -6.97 13.73
CA THR A 161 8.47 -5.96 14.78
C THR A 161 8.54 -4.54 14.20
N ILE A 162 7.88 -3.61 14.86
CA ILE A 162 7.94 -2.18 14.51
C ILE A 162 9.38 -1.67 14.54
N LYS A 163 10.17 -2.06 15.55
CA LYS A 163 11.57 -1.62 15.67
C LYS A 163 12.39 -2.04 14.45
N GLN A 164 12.20 -3.25 13.94
CA GLN A 164 12.91 -3.71 12.76
C GLN A 164 12.43 -3.01 11.47
N ALA A 165 11.13 -2.72 11.35
CA ALA A 165 10.61 -1.91 10.24
C ALA A 165 11.20 -0.49 10.26
N TRP A 166 11.31 0.12 11.44
CA TRP A 166 11.95 1.42 11.61
C TRP A 166 13.45 1.37 11.28
N ASP A 167 14.18 0.37 11.78
CA ASP A 167 15.63 0.21 11.56
C ASP A 167 16.00 0.04 10.08
N MET A 168 15.10 -0.51 9.26
CA MET A 168 15.33 -0.62 7.81
C MET A 168 14.99 0.66 7.03
N GLY A 169 14.48 1.70 7.70
CA GLY A 169 14.09 2.97 7.11
C GLY A 169 12.67 2.99 6.54
N ALA A 170 11.78 2.09 6.98
CA ALA A 170 10.38 2.19 6.61
C ALA A 170 9.72 3.39 7.28
N VAL A 171 8.79 4.04 6.57
CA VAL A 171 8.05 5.20 7.08
C VAL A 171 6.64 4.83 7.51
N ALA A 172 6.19 3.63 7.16
CA ALA A 172 4.88 3.09 7.52
C ALA A 172 4.94 1.58 7.79
N VAL A 173 3.96 1.09 8.54
CA VAL A 173 3.69 -0.33 8.74
C VAL A 173 2.25 -0.64 8.39
N GLY A 174 1.98 -1.90 8.05
CA GLY A 174 0.64 -2.42 7.78
C GLY A 174 0.43 -3.76 8.46
N ALA A 175 -0.82 -4.05 8.83
CA ALA A 175 -1.22 -5.33 9.38
C ALA A 175 -2.61 -5.72 8.89
N THR A 176 -2.88 -7.02 8.82
CA THR A 176 -4.20 -7.56 8.46
C THR A 176 -4.87 -8.14 9.69
N VAL A 177 -6.17 -7.88 9.84
CA VAL A 177 -7.03 -8.51 10.84
C VAL A 177 -8.19 -9.18 10.12
N TYR A 178 -8.44 -10.46 10.40
CA TYR A 178 -9.59 -11.18 9.88
C TYR A 178 -10.76 -11.04 10.86
N PHE A 179 -11.52 -9.96 10.73
CA PHE A 179 -12.72 -9.73 11.55
C PHE A 179 -13.71 -10.90 11.40
N GLY A 180 -14.26 -11.36 12.54
CA GLY A 180 -15.20 -12.49 12.59
C GLY A 180 -14.54 -13.87 12.62
N SER A 181 -13.22 -13.98 12.45
CA SER A 181 -12.51 -15.24 12.69
C SER A 181 -12.43 -15.57 14.19
N PRO A 182 -12.25 -16.84 14.58
CA PRO A 182 -12.02 -17.23 15.98
C PRO A 182 -10.85 -16.47 16.61
N GLU A 183 -9.82 -16.17 15.83
CA GLU A 183 -8.58 -15.49 16.26
C GLU A 183 -8.67 -13.96 16.23
N SER A 184 -9.79 -13.40 15.75
CA SER A 184 -9.94 -11.96 15.53
C SER A 184 -9.65 -11.11 16.77
N THR A 185 -10.06 -11.55 17.96
CA THR A 185 -9.81 -10.81 19.21
C THR A 185 -8.32 -10.70 19.51
N ARG A 186 -7.57 -11.79 19.36
CA ARG A 186 -6.10 -11.81 19.53
C ARG A 186 -5.43 -10.89 18.50
N GLN A 187 -5.82 -11.02 17.23
CA GLN A 187 -5.26 -10.20 16.15
C GLN A 187 -5.51 -8.70 16.36
N ILE A 188 -6.71 -8.31 16.81
CA ILE A 188 -7.02 -6.91 17.13
C ILE A 188 -6.09 -6.39 18.24
N ILE A 189 -5.91 -7.16 19.32
CA ILE A 189 -5.07 -6.75 20.46
C ILE A 189 -3.61 -6.60 20.01
N GLU A 190 -3.05 -7.60 19.35
CA GLU A 190 -1.66 -7.58 18.90
C GLU A 190 -1.39 -6.43 17.91
N VAL A 191 -2.30 -6.20 16.96
CA VAL A 191 -2.18 -5.06 16.02
C VAL A 191 -2.31 -3.73 16.75
N SER A 192 -3.21 -3.62 17.73
CA SER A 192 -3.36 -2.40 18.53
C SER A 192 -2.10 -2.08 19.32
N GLU A 193 -1.49 -3.09 19.96
CA GLU A 193 -0.24 -2.94 20.70
C GLU A 193 0.92 -2.55 19.77
N ALA A 194 1.03 -3.20 18.61
CA ALA A 194 2.05 -2.87 17.61
C ALA A 194 1.88 -1.43 17.11
N PHE A 195 0.66 -1.00 16.79
CA PHE A 195 0.40 0.34 16.26
C PHE A 195 0.54 1.43 17.32
N ALA A 196 0.31 1.12 18.61
CA ALA A 196 0.56 2.05 19.70
C ALA A 196 2.06 2.34 19.89
N TYR A 197 2.94 1.41 19.53
CA TYR A 197 4.40 1.58 19.59
C TYR A 197 4.99 2.27 18.34
N ALA A 198 4.28 2.26 17.21
CA ALA A 198 4.73 2.80 15.91
C ALA A 198 4.69 4.34 15.83
#